data_AF-A0A9K3L8Z8-F1
#
_entry.id   AF-A0A9K3L8Z8-F1
#
_cell.length_a   1.000
_cell.length_b   1.000
_cell.length_c   1.000
_cell.angle_alpha   90.00
_cell.angle_beta   90.00
_cell.angle_gamma   90.00
#
_symmetry.space_group_name_H-M   'P 1'
#
loop_
_entity.id
_entity.type
_entity.pdbx_description
1 polymer ?
#
loop_
_entity_poly.entity_id
_entity_poly.type
_entity_poly.pdbx_seq_one_letter_code
_entity_poly.pdbx_strand_id
1 'polypeptide(L)'
;MEHQNHLDSYQPPTLTTKTTISSTKTFRLSQHATTGHGSIVSKLWNVYRNVVIQYRPMLELTEDVFYKILFWIPHRSNDNNKNNNNTESSDAVSVVAVVVWREIGYGLLSLHRLGMDLALLNDDNSDNEYNNNNNNNNNRLLNSYGTTVQTKHPPRIPATTARILLTVIQSILPSILAIAQSTIHPSSSSSSSSSSSQTSTGILSIVAKMEQRKANVRLVLEQIKFAIRLYLMMNYWKQQKSIQDDDDNINNWDEGTVRSSTDIIPGILVNGGLYQTHRPVQGLAYEHAQALEARQVYVGQRTGWKIGSTTSRTGKHGTQSMNNSGKRNNNRTSIIVGELLHSLRPLIWAWSEAKHPLLLLEDTSSTFPTKSSKSKLLKAWCICLCMDILSIRLLEQHQKETFNMYQNPATIQELQHRKIRLLIYALRSPVWNYSTLPLLQKLSQRLFQRIPLVGGLLETFVMDWILYYQHPFIAEEQ
;
A
#
# COMPACT_ATOMS: atom_id res chain seq x y z
N MET A 1 -39.59 53.53 67.56
CA MET A 1 -38.46 53.07 68.40
C MET A 1 -37.59 52.21 67.52
N GLU A 2 -36.53 52.83 67.04
CA GLU A 2 -35.48 52.25 66.22
C GLU A 2 -34.64 51.30 67.07
N HIS A 3 -34.25 50.17 66.48
CA HIS A 3 -32.96 49.57 66.77
C HIS A 3 -32.38 49.01 65.47
N GLN A 4 -31.55 49.85 64.86
CA GLN A 4 -30.48 49.42 63.96
C GLN A 4 -29.49 48.55 64.74
N ASN A 5 -29.09 47.42 64.17
CA ASN A 5 -27.78 46.84 64.43
C ASN A 5 -27.15 46.44 63.09
N HIS A 6 -26.21 47.30 62.72
CA HIS A 6 -25.09 47.08 61.82
C HIS A 6 -24.23 45.92 62.35
N LEU A 7 -23.78 44.99 61.49
CA LEU A 7 -22.47 44.33 61.60
C LEU A 7 -22.22 43.43 60.37
N ASP A 8 -21.56 44.06 59.41
CA ASP A 8 -20.33 43.63 58.73
C ASP A 8 -20.27 42.27 58.02
N SER A 9 -20.37 42.40 56.71
CA SER A 9 -19.87 41.52 55.66
C SER A 9 -18.39 41.18 55.86
N TYR A 10 -18.11 39.91 56.15
CA TYR A 10 -16.78 39.31 55.98
C TYR A 10 -16.67 38.79 54.53
N GLN A 11 -15.97 39.54 53.67
CA GLN A 11 -15.44 39.00 52.41
C GLN A 11 -14.09 38.34 52.69
N PRO A 12 -13.88 37.06 52.30
CA PRO A 12 -12.55 36.47 52.36
C PRO A 12 -11.64 37.11 51.29
N PRO A 13 -10.34 37.32 51.58
CA PRO A 13 -9.40 37.90 50.64
C PRO A 13 -9.14 36.91 49.49
N THR A 14 -9.56 37.28 48.29
CA THR A 14 -9.05 36.68 47.05
C THR A 14 -7.57 37.03 46.92
N LEU A 15 -6.70 36.10 47.31
CA LEU A 15 -5.30 36.10 46.90
C LEU A 15 -5.24 35.96 45.38
N THR A 16 -5.16 37.08 44.66
CA THR A 16 -4.68 37.10 43.29
C THR A 16 -3.17 36.92 43.32
N THR A 17 -2.71 35.68 43.36
CA THR A 17 -1.37 35.34 42.92
C THR A 17 -1.30 35.58 41.41
N LYS A 18 -0.81 36.77 41.05
CA LYS A 18 -0.25 37.05 39.73
C LYS A 18 1.01 36.19 39.59
N THR A 19 0.82 34.92 39.27
CA THR A 19 1.87 34.10 38.70
C THR A 19 2.01 34.56 37.26
N THR A 20 2.97 35.44 37.02
CA THR A 20 3.46 35.78 35.70
C THR A 20 4.10 34.51 35.13
N ILE A 21 3.26 33.60 34.63
CA ILE A 21 3.69 32.50 33.80
C ILE A 21 4.19 33.18 32.54
N SER A 22 5.52 33.25 32.44
CA SER A 22 6.25 33.53 31.24
C SER A 22 5.55 32.80 30.10
N SER A 23 4.95 33.60 29.21
CA SER A 23 4.44 33.17 27.93
C SER A 23 5.52 32.33 27.27
N THR A 24 5.37 31.02 27.33
CA THR A 24 5.98 30.13 26.37
C THR A 24 5.45 30.62 25.04
N LYS A 25 6.30 31.39 24.34
CA LYS A 25 6.18 31.69 22.93
C LYS A 25 5.86 30.36 22.25
N THR A 26 4.58 30.14 22.03
CA THR A 26 4.11 29.20 21.03
C THR A 26 4.79 29.71 19.78
N PHE A 27 5.72 28.90 19.29
CA PHE A 27 6.39 29.09 18.03
C PHE A 27 5.30 28.95 16.95
N ARG A 28 4.47 29.99 16.82
CA ARG A 28 3.72 30.26 15.60
C ARG A 28 4.83 30.44 14.58
N LEU A 29 5.08 29.37 13.81
CA LEU A 29 5.62 29.48 12.48
C LEU A 29 4.62 30.36 11.73
N SER A 30 4.73 31.67 11.92
CA SER A 30 4.15 32.63 11.01
C SER A 30 4.81 32.30 9.69
N GLN A 31 4.03 31.73 8.77
CA GLN A 31 4.31 31.74 7.35
C GLN A 31 4.26 33.20 6.88
N HIS A 32 5.13 34.05 7.44
CA HIS A 32 5.54 35.26 6.75
C HIS A 32 6.21 34.75 5.49
N ALA A 33 5.45 34.84 4.41
CA ALA A 33 5.90 34.70 3.05
C ALA A 33 7.25 35.42 2.93
N THR A 34 8.32 34.61 2.88
CA THR A 34 9.57 35.01 2.27
C THR A 34 9.28 35.16 0.79
N THR A 35 8.67 36.29 0.43
CA THR A 35 8.61 36.81 -0.93
C THR A 35 10.05 37.00 -1.39
N GLY A 36 10.60 36.02 -2.08
CA GLY A 36 11.96 36.13 -2.57
C GLY A 36 12.30 35.05 -3.56
N HIS A 37 12.44 33.81 -3.13
CA HIS A 37 12.82 32.70 -4.00
C HIS A 37 11.93 31.51 -3.71
N GLY A 38 10.77 31.45 -4.39
CA GLY A 38 10.11 30.18 -4.60
C GLY A 38 11.15 29.21 -5.17
N SER A 39 11.41 28.13 -4.43
CA SER A 39 12.36 27.09 -4.83
C SER A 39 12.14 26.74 -6.29
N ILE A 40 13.21 26.55 -7.07
CA ILE A 40 13.13 26.14 -8.48
C ILE A 40 12.16 24.97 -8.65
N VAL A 41 12.10 24.08 -7.65
CA VAL A 41 11.16 22.96 -7.58
C VAL A 41 9.69 23.39 -7.58
N SER A 42 9.31 24.42 -6.82
CA SER A 42 7.90 24.87 -6.79
C SER A 42 7.49 25.53 -8.11
N LYS A 43 8.42 26.25 -8.76
CA LYS A 43 8.19 26.80 -10.09
C LYS A 43 8.01 25.69 -11.13
N LEU A 44 8.90 24.68 -11.14
CA LEU A 44 8.80 23.53 -12.03
C LEU A 44 7.51 22.74 -11.79
N TRP A 45 7.11 22.54 -10.52
CA TRP A 45 5.86 21.89 -10.18
C TRP A 45 4.64 22.66 -10.70
N ASN A 46 4.61 23.98 -10.54
CA ASN A 46 3.52 24.80 -11.06
C ASN A 46 3.44 24.75 -12.59
N VAL A 47 4.59 24.76 -13.28
CA VAL A 47 4.65 24.59 -14.75
C VAL A 47 4.11 23.21 -15.14
N TYR A 48 4.57 22.14 -14.50
CA TYR A 48 4.09 20.79 -14.73
C TYR A 48 2.58 20.68 -14.49
N ARG A 49 2.08 21.25 -13.38
CA ARG A 49 0.65 21.27 -13.07
C ARG A 49 -0.16 21.97 -14.16
N ASN A 50 0.28 23.15 -14.61
CA ASN A 50 -0.41 23.88 -15.68
C ASN A 50 -0.45 23.06 -16.97
N VAL A 51 0.64 22.36 -17.31
CA VAL A 51 0.67 21.43 -18.45
C VAL A 51 -0.31 20.27 -18.26
N VAL A 52 -0.38 19.67 -17.07
CA VAL A 52 -1.33 18.58 -16.78
C VAL A 52 -2.77 19.05 -16.93
N ILE A 53 -3.13 20.19 -16.37
CA ILE A 53 -4.50 20.74 -16.46
C ILE A 53 -4.86 21.05 -17.91
N GLN A 54 -3.94 21.70 -18.64
CA GLN A 54 -4.19 22.11 -20.03
C GLN A 54 -4.26 20.92 -21.01
N TYR A 55 -3.44 19.89 -20.81
CA TYR A 55 -3.28 18.78 -21.77
C TYR A 55 -3.74 17.42 -21.24
N ARG A 56 -4.62 17.40 -20.23
CA ARG A 56 -5.04 16.17 -19.54
C ARG A 56 -5.46 15.02 -20.48
N PRO A 57 -6.39 15.18 -21.44
CA PRO A 57 -6.83 14.07 -22.27
C PRO A 57 -5.72 13.50 -23.16
N MET A 58 -4.82 14.38 -23.62
CA MET A 58 -3.65 13.97 -24.41
C MET A 58 -2.67 13.18 -23.54
N LEU A 59 -2.41 13.63 -22.31
CA LEU A 59 -1.51 12.93 -21.38
C LEU A 59 -2.04 11.55 -21.00
N GLU A 60 -3.34 11.43 -20.68
CA GLU A 60 -3.99 10.14 -20.40
C GLU A 60 -3.88 9.17 -21.59
N LEU A 61 -4.11 9.67 -22.82
CA LEU A 61 -3.93 8.87 -24.04
C LEU A 61 -2.47 8.44 -24.24
N THR A 62 -1.52 9.34 -24.00
CA THR A 62 -0.09 9.00 -24.11
C THR A 62 0.31 7.97 -23.06
N GLU A 63 -0.21 8.04 -21.84
CA GLU A 63 0.03 7.05 -20.79
C GLU A 63 -0.41 5.65 -21.25
N ASP A 64 -1.63 5.55 -21.79
CA ASP A 64 -2.17 4.29 -22.32
C ASP A 64 -1.33 3.73 -23.47
N VAL A 65 -0.85 4.60 -24.36
CA VAL A 65 0.03 4.20 -25.47
C VAL A 65 1.38 3.71 -24.94
N PHE A 66 2.02 4.45 -24.03
CA PHE A 66 3.29 4.04 -23.42
C PHE A 66 3.15 2.74 -22.64
N TYR A 67 2.08 2.57 -21.87
CA TYR A 67 1.79 1.34 -21.16
C TYR A 67 1.69 0.15 -22.11
N LYS A 68 0.96 0.30 -23.23
CA LYS A 68 0.86 -0.73 -24.27
C LYS A 68 2.21 -1.01 -24.91
N ILE A 69 2.99 0.02 -25.27
CA ILE A 69 4.32 -0.16 -25.85
C ILE A 69 5.23 -0.94 -24.89
N LEU A 70 5.29 -0.54 -23.62
CA LEU A 70 6.08 -1.23 -22.59
C LEU A 70 5.60 -2.67 -22.37
N PHE A 71 4.29 -2.92 -22.49
CA PHE A 71 3.71 -4.26 -22.41
C PHE A 71 4.15 -5.15 -23.57
N TRP A 72 4.22 -4.60 -24.79
CA TRP A 72 4.66 -5.32 -25.99
C TRP A 72 6.16 -5.60 -26.04
N ILE A 73 6.98 -4.89 -25.25
CA ILE A 73 8.41 -5.21 -25.14
C ILE A 73 8.55 -6.56 -24.43
N PRO A 74 9.03 -7.61 -25.13
CA PRO A 74 9.02 -8.96 -24.59
C PRO A 74 9.91 -9.06 -23.36
N HIS A 75 9.41 -9.72 -22.33
CA HIS A 75 10.16 -10.08 -21.14
C HIS A 75 11.03 -11.30 -21.44
N ARG A 76 11.96 -11.16 -22.40
CA ARG A 76 12.75 -12.30 -22.87
C ARG A 76 13.83 -12.62 -21.82
N SER A 77 13.45 -13.40 -20.81
CA SER A 77 14.40 -14.09 -19.93
C SER A 77 15.29 -14.96 -20.80
N ASN A 78 16.60 -14.71 -20.77
CA ASN A 78 17.59 -15.31 -21.66
C ASN A 78 17.93 -16.78 -21.30
N ASP A 79 16.94 -17.56 -20.86
CA ASP A 79 17.18 -18.90 -20.28
C ASP A 79 17.47 -19.98 -21.35
N ASN A 80 17.13 -19.75 -22.61
CA ASN A 80 17.20 -20.81 -23.64
C ASN A 80 18.50 -20.87 -24.45
N ASN A 81 19.48 -19.96 -24.25
CA ASN A 81 20.67 -19.92 -25.13
C ASN A 81 21.94 -20.55 -24.54
N LYS A 82 21.81 -21.48 -23.58
CA LYS A 82 22.95 -22.14 -22.91
C LYS A 82 23.68 -23.21 -23.73
N ASN A 83 23.22 -23.58 -24.93
CA ASN A 83 23.76 -24.73 -25.67
C ASN A 83 24.59 -24.43 -26.92
N ASN A 84 24.75 -23.18 -27.35
CA ASN A 84 25.61 -22.85 -28.49
C ASN A 84 26.84 -22.05 -28.06
N ASN A 85 27.91 -22.78 -27.72
CA ASN A 85 29.09 -22.25 -27.04
C ASN A 85 30.04 -21.38 -27.88
N ASN A 86 29.81 -21.12 -29.17
CA ASN A 86 30.90 -20.62 -30.03
C ASN A 86 30.62 -19.34 -30.84
N THR A 87 29.49 -18.67 -30.70
CA THR A 87 29.24 -17.47 -31.49
C THR A 87 28.43 -16.42 -30.74
N GLU A 88 29.03 -15.23 -30.62
CA GLU A 88 28.43 -13.92 -30.32
C GLU A 88 28.09 -13.59 -28.86
N SER A 89 29.11 -13.09 -28.15
CA SER A 89 28.99 -12.39 -26.86
C SER A 89 28.42 -10.97 -26.95
N SER A 90 28.22 -10.41 -28.16
CA SER A 90 27.70 -9.04 -28.34
C SER A 90 26.20 -8.93 -28.03
N ASP A 91 25.43 -9.97 -28.31
CA ASP A 91 23.96 -9.87 -28.31
C ASP A 91 23.35 -9.99 -26.91
N ALA A 92 24.03 -10.64 -25.97
CA ALA A 92 23.55 -10.77 -24.59
C ALA A 92 23.48 -9.43 -23.85
N VAL A 93 24.36 -8.48 -24.17
CA VAL A 93 24.39 -7.14 -23.55
C VAL A 93 23.18 -6.31 -23.97
N SER A 94 22.76 -6.44 -25.24
CA SER A 94 21.59 -5.76 -25.80
C SER A 94 20.30 -6.16 -25.07
N VAL A 95 20.10 -7.45 -24.81
CA VAL A 95 18.88 -7.97 -24.17
C VAL A 95 18.71 -7.47 -22.73
N VAL A 96 19.79 -7.44 -21.94
CA VAL A 96 19.74 -6.96 -20.54
C VAL A 96 19.37 -5.48 -20.48
N ALA A 97 19.89 -4.66 -21.40
CA ALA A 97 19.56 -3.25 -21.46
C ALA A 97 18.06 -3.03 -21.72
N VAL A 98 17.45 -3.79 -22.62
CA VAL A 98 16.02 -3.66 -22.95
C VAL A 98 15.13 -3.95 -21.74
N VAL A 99 15.43 -4.99 -20.96
CA VAL A 99 14.66 -5.31 -19.74
C VAL A 99 14.79 -4.19 -18.71
N VAL A 100 16.00 -3.66 -18.50
CA VAL A 100 16.25 -2.56 -17.56
C VAL A 100 15.48 -1.30 -17.97
N TRP A 101 15.51 -0.94 -19.25
CA TRP A 101 14.77 0.22 -19.77
C TRP A 101 13.26 0.09 -19.61
N ARG A 102 12.72 -1.12 -19.77
CA ARG A 102 11.30 -1.40 -19.56
C ARG A 102 10.88 -1.15 -18.11
N GLU A 103 11.62 -1.67 -17.14
CA GLU A 103 11.32 -1.48 -15.70
C GLU A 103 11.49 0.00 -15.29
N ILE A 104 12.48 0.70 -15.85
CA ILE A 104 12.63 2.14 -15.68
C ILE A 104 11.42 2.87 -16.27
N GLY A 105 10.98 2.50 -17.46
CA GLY A 105 9.81 3.05 -18.14
C GLY A 105 8.53 2.90 -17.31
N TYR A 106 8.27 1.71 -16.76
CA TYR A 106 7.11 1.49 -15.89
C TYR A 106 7.15 2.32 -14.62
N GLY A 107 8.32 2.42 -13.97
CA GLY A 107 8.45 3.23 -12.76
C GLY A 107 8.24 4.72 -13.02
N LEU A 108 8.78 5.24 -14.13
CA LEU A 108 8.55 6.62 -14.56
C LEU A 108 7.09 6.88 -14.95
N LEU A 109 6.44 5.93 -15.63
CA LEU A 109 5.03 6.04 -15.99
C LEU A 109 4.14 6.07 -14.75
N SER A 110 4.41 5.19 -13.77
CA SER A 110 3.72 5.17 -12.48
C SER A 110 3.91 6.48 -11.71
N LEU A 111 5.13 7.04 -11.72
CA LEU A 111 5.43 8.33 -11.11
C LEU A 111 4.72 9.50 -11.83
N HIS A 112 4.65 9.46 -13.16
CA HIS A 112 3.94 10.45 -13.97
C HIS A 112 2.45 10.44 -13.65
N ARG A 113 1.84 9.26 -13.60
CA ARG A 113 0.43 9.07 -13.22
C ARG A 113 0.13 9.65 -11.84
N LEU A 114 0.96 9.32 -10.85
CA LEU A 114 0.87 9.90 -9.51
C LEU A 114 1.00 11.44 -9.56
N GLY A 115 1.94 11.96 -10.34
CA GLY A 115 2.12 13.38 -10.54
C GLY A 115 0.89 14.06 -11.15
N MET A 116 0.25 13.42 -12.15
CA MET A 116 -0.98 13.92 -12.75
C MET A 116 -2.12 13.99 -11.73
N ASP A 117 -2.33 12.93 -10.95
CA ASP A 117 -3.38 12.91 -9.92
C ASP A 117 -3.19 14.02 -8.88
N LEU A 118 -1.93 14.24 -8.45
CA LEU A 118 -1.60 15.30 -7.50
C LEU A 118 -1.73 16.70 -8.09
N ALA A 119 -1.49 16.87 -9.39
CA ALA A 119 -1.67 18.13 -10.08
C ALA A 119 -3.16 18.52 -10.16
N LEU A 120 -4.03 17.55 -10.44
CA LEU A 120 -5.49 17.76 -10.53
C LEU A 120 -6.14 17.99 -9.15
N LEU A 121 -5.60 17.38 -8.09
CA LEU A 121 -6.15 17.51 -6.72
C LEU A 121 -6.19 18.96 -6.21
N ASN A 122 -5.23 19.79 -6.61
CA ASN A 122 -5.10 21.14 -6.10
C ASN A 122 -6.01 22.16 -6.82
N ASP A 123 -6.64 21.78 -7.93
CA ASP A 123 -7.52 22.67 -8.72
C ASP A 123 -8.90 22.78 -8.10
N ASP A 124 -9.44 21.65 -7.64
CA ASP A 124 -10.79 21.58 -7.05
C ASP A 124 -10.93 22.40 -5.75
N ASN A 125 -9.81 22.81 -5.13
CA ASN A 125 -9.78 23.53 -3.87
C ASN A 125 -9.64 25.06 -3.99
N SER A 126 -9.22 25.62 -5.14
CA SER A 126 -8.97 27.08 -5.23
C SER A 126 -10.23 27.91 -5.40
N ASP A 127 -11.27 27.37 -6.03
CA ASP A 127 -12.39 28.19 -6.50
C ASP A 127 -13.56 28.26 -5.50
N ASN A 128 -13.57 27.37 -4.50
CA ASN A 128 -14.66 27.27 -3.52
C ASN A 128 -14.38 27.94 -2.17
N GLU A 129 -13.17 28.42 -1.91
CA GLU A 129 -12.84 29.04 -0.60
C GLU A 129 -13.33 30.49 -0.50
N TYR A 130 -13.62 31.17 -1.62
CA TYR A 130 -13.94 32.61 -1.60
C TYR A 130 -15.41 32.98 -1.41
N ASN A 131 -16.36 32.03 -1.47
CA ASN A 131 -17.79 32.38 -1.50
C ASN A 131 -18.67 31.76 -0.40
N ASN A 132 -18.10 31.12 0.62
CA ASN A 132 -18.90 30.47 1.66
C ASN A 132 -18.71 31.11 3.04
N ASN A 133 -19.22 32.33 3.18
CA ASN A 133 -19.42 33.02 4.45
C ASN A 133 -20.70 32.56 5.19
N ASN A 134 -21.32 31.46 4.74
CA ASN A 134 -22.51 30.89 5.36
C ASN A 134 -22.12 29.71 6.27
N ASN A 135 -22.50 29.85 7.54
CA ASN A 135 -22.19 29.06 8.76
C ASN A 135 -22.45 27.53 8.73
N ASN A 136 -22.53 26.86 7.58
CA ASN A 136 -22.77 25.42 7.51
C ASN A 136 -21.46 24.62 7.47
N ASN A 137 -20.97 24.30 8.67
CA ASN A 137 -19.79 23.48 8.97
C ASN A 137 -19.81 22.02 8.43
N ASN A 138 -20.75 21.64 7.55
CA ASN A 138 -20.99 20.24 7.21
C ASN A 138 -20.34 19.76 5.88
N ASN A 139 -19.80 20.66 5.05
CA ASN A 139 -19.30 20.29 3.71
C ASN A 139 -17.77 20.20 3.57
N ARG A 140 -17.00 20.16 4.66
CA ARG A 140 -15.53 19.94 4.62
C ARG A 140 -15.09 18.50 4.31
N LEU A 141 -15.98 17.68 3.74
CA LEU A 141 -15.77 16.27 3.41
C LEU A 141 -14.95 16.02 2.13
N LEU A 142 -14.73 17.05 1.28
CA LEU A 142 -14.14 16.84 -0.05
C LEU A 142 -12.61 16.61 -0.07
N ASN A 143 -11.90 16.83 1.04
CA ASN A 143 -10.45 16.56 1.12
C ASN A 143 -10.09 15.13 1.55
N SER A 144 -11.06 14.21 1.55
CA SER A 144 -10.91 12.80 1.89
C SER A 144 -10.51 11.92 0.69
N TYR A 145 -9.64 12.41 -0.20
CA TYR A 145 -9.14 11.57 -1.30
C TYR A 145 -8.19 10.51 -0.75
N GLY A 146 -8.70 9.27 -0.70
CA GLY A 146 -7.98 8.08 -0.22
C GLY A 146 -7.70 8.05 1.29
N THR A 147 -7.89 9.14 2.02
CA THR A 147 -7.80 9.17 3.49
C THR A 147 -9.15 8.86 4.10
N THR A 148 -9.43 7.60 4.42
CA THR A 148 -10.59 7.23 5.25
C THR A 148 -10.61 7.90 6.63
N VAL A 149 -9.57 8.66 7.00
CA VAL A 149 -9.38 9.25 8.32
C VAL A 149 -8.82 10.66 8.18
N GLN A 150 -9.65 11.67 8.43
CA GLN A 150 -9.18 13.04 8.66
C GLN A 150 -8.69 13.16 10.10
N THR A 151 -7.44 13.59 10.31
CA THR A 151 -6.88 13.81 11.64
C THR A 151 -7.35 15.15 12.22
N LYS A 152 -8.00 15.15 13.39
CA LYS A 152 -8.41 16.36 14.15
C LYS A 152 -7.22 17.28 14.48
N HIS A 153 -6.04 16.69 14.66
CA HIS A 153 -4.78 17.40 14.83
C HIS A 153 -3.84 17.05 13.68
N PRO A 154 -3.52 18.00 12.77
CA PRO A 154 -2.63 17.71 11.67
C PRO A 154 -1.25 17.33 12.22
N PRO A 155 -0.72 16.13 11.94
CA PRO A 155 0.64 15.77 12.30
C PRO A 155 1.65 16.74 11.64
N ARG A 156 2.87 16.82 12.20
CA ARG A 156 3.96 17.65 11.64
C ARG A 156 4.20 17.41 10.15
N ILE A 157 4.04 16.17 9.71
CA ILE A 157 4.05 15.78 8.30
C ILE A 157 2.62 15.35 7.96
N PRO A 158 1.93 16.03 7.02
CA PRO A 158 0.60 15.64 6.60
C PRO A 158 0.56 14.16 6.18
N ALA A 159 -0.50 13.45 6.56
CA ALA A 159 -0.67 12.05 6.16
C ALA A 159 -0.61 11.89 4.64
N THR A 160 -1.19 12.84 3.89
CA THR A 160 -1.12 12.89 2.42
C THR A 160 0.32 12.85 1.91
N THR A 161 1.22 13.65 2.47
CA THR A 161 2.65 13.67 2.10
C THR A 161 3.32 12.33 2.33
N ALA A 162 3.07 11.69 3.48
CA ALA A 162 3.64 10.38 3.78
C ALA A 162 3.15 9.28 2.81
N ARG A 163 1.87 9.35 2.38
CA ARG A 163 1.32 8.42 1.39
C ARG A 163 1.86 8.65 -0.01
N ILE A 164 2.01 9.91 -0.41
CA ILE A 164 2.66 10.27 -1.67
C ILE A 164 4.09 9.72 -1.67
N LEU A 165 4.84 9.92 -0.59
CA LEU A 165 6.20 9.38 -0.47
C LEU A 165 6.21 7.85 -0.58
N LEU A 166 5.25 7.17 0.07
CA LEU A 166 5.12 5.72 -0.02
C LEU A 166 4.86 5.25 -1.46
N THR A 167 3.96 5.93 -2.19
CA THR A 167 3.67 5.63 -3.60
C THR A 167 4.87 5.94 -4.49
N VAL A 168 5.56 7.07 -4.30
CA VAL A 168 6.79 7.41 -5.04
C VAL A 168 7.85 6.32 -4.87
N ILE A 169 8.07 5.85 -3.64
CA ILE A 169 9.03 4.78 -3.37
C ILE A 169 8.57 3.47 -4.04
N GLN A 170 7.27 3.16 -4.02
CA GLN A 170 6.71 2.00 -4.72
C GLN A 170 6.97 2.09 -6.24
N SER A 171 6.68 3.24 -6.85
CA SER A 171 6.84 3.47 -8.29
C SER A 171 8.30 3.44 -8.74
N ILE A 172 9.22 3.97 -7.94
CA ILE A 172 10.65 4.06 -8.31
C ILE A 172 11.42 2.75 -8.01
N LEU A 173 10.90 1.89 -7.12
CA LEU A 173 11.55 0.64 -6.71
C LEU A 173 12.00 -0.24 -7.89
N PRO A 174 11.17 -0.54 -8.92
CA PRO A 174 11.61 -1.32 -10.08
C PRO A 174 12.80 -0.68 -10.80
N SER A 175 12.76 0.64 -11.00
CA SER A 175 13.79 1.40 -11.69
C SER A 175 15.12 1.38 -10.92
N ILE A 176 15.08 1.59 -9.60
CA ILE A 176 16.29 1.51 -8.77
C ILE A 176 16.89 0.10 -8.80
N LEU A 177 16.06 -0.94 -8.73
CA LEU A 177 16.55 -2.32 -8.77
C LEU A 177 17.18 -2.65 -10.13
N ALA A 178 16.60 -2.17 -11.23
CA ALA A 178 17.14 -2.35 -12.56
C ALA A 178 18.49 -1.62 -12.75
N ILE A 179 18.62 -0.39 -12.24
CA ILE A 179 19.87 0.38 -12.23
C ILE A 179 20.94 -0.30 -11.36
N ALA A 180 20.54 -0.83 -10.19
CA ALA A 180 21.46 -1.54 -9.30
C ALA A 180 22.05 -2.80 -9.96
N GLN A 181 21.30 -3.45 -10.85
CA GLN A 181 21.78 -4.58 -11.65
C GLN A 181 22.74 -4.13 -12.76
N SER A 182 22.46 -3.01 -13.45
CA SER A 182 23.27 -2.56 -14.59
C SER A 182 24.63 -1.95 -14.21
N THR A 183 24.77 -1.42 -12.99
CA THR A 183 25.98 -0.68 -12.57
C THR A 183 27.22 -1.57 -12.41
N ILE A 184 27.08 -2.90 -12.46
CA ILE A 184 28.21 -3.84 -12.36
C ILE A 184 28.72 -4.15 -13.76
N HIS A 185 29.34 -3.15 -14.39
CA HIS A 185 30.25 -3.46 -15.47
C HIS A 185 31.46 -4.16 -14.85
N PRO A 186 31.84 -5.38 -15.30
CA PRO A 186 33.13 -5.94 -14.97
C PRO A 186 34.13 -4.95 -15.58
N SER A 187 34.65 -4.04 -14.76
CA SER A 187 35.79 -3.22 -15.12
C SER A 187 36.87 -4.20 -15.51
N SER A 188 37.03 -4.37 -16.82
CA SER A 188 37.98 -5.28 -17.43
C SER A 188 39.34 -4.83 -16.95
N SER A 189 39.84 -5.46 -15.89
CA SER A 189 41.22 -5.37 -15.49
C SER A 189 42.02 -6.03 -16.60
N SER A 190 42.31 -5.21 -17.60
CA SER A 190 43.21 -5.47 -18.71
C SER A 190 44.61 -5.62 -18.12
N SER A 191 44.92 -6.81 -17.64
CA SER A 191 46.29 -7.22 -17.36
C SER A 191 46.43 -8.70 -17.70
N SER A 192 46.69 -8.91 -19.00
CA SER A 192 47.72 -9.80 -19.54
C SER A 192 47.82 -11.26 -19.06
N SER A 193 47.69 -12.12 -20.07
CA SER A 193 48.39 -13.40 -20.29
C SER A 193 47.99 -14.66 -19.50
N SER A 194 47.25 -15.50 -20.25
CA SER A 194 47.42 -16.95 -20.38
C SER A 194 47.25 -17.84 -19.14
N SER A 195 46.00 -18.16 -18.80
CA SER A 195 45.62 -19.50 -18.33
C SER A 195 44.12 -19.74 -18.59
N SER A 196 43.82 -20.74 -19.42
CA SER A 196 42.54 -20.94 -20.13
C SER A 196 41.47 -21.74 -19.35
N SER A 197 41.55 -21.85 -18.02
CA SER A 197 40.67 -22.77 -17.26
C SER A 197 39.96 -22.20 -16.03
N GLN A 198 40.02 -20.88 -15.78
CA GLN A 198 39.41 -20.25 -14.58
C GLN A 198 38.12 -19.43 -14.83
N THR A 199 37.46 -19.56 -15.99
CA THR A 199 36.40 -18.60 -16.39
C THR A 199 35.02 -18.84 -15.75
N SER A 200 34.66 -20.07 -15.37
CA SER A 200 33.30 -20.37 -14.88
C SER A 200 33.02 -19.93 -13.44
N THR A 201 34.00 -20.07 -12.54
CA THR A 201 33.86 -19.68 -11.13
C THR A 201 33.80 -18.16 -10.96
N GLY A 202 34.54 -17.41 -11.78
CA GLY A 202 34.52 -15.95 -11.80
C GLY A 202 33.15 -15.39 -12.15
N ILE A 203 32.50 -15.92 -13.21
CA ILE A 203 31.17 -15.44 -13.64
C ILE A 203 30.12 -15.69 -12.55
N LEU A 204 30.11 -16.87 -11.94
CA LEU A 204 29.16 -17.19 -10.86
C LEU A 204 29.30 -16.21 -9.68
N SER A 205 30.54 -15.86 -9.32
CA SER A 205 30.81 -14.91 -8.24
C SER A 205 30.30 -13.50 -8.55
N ILE A 206 30.39 -13.06 -9.82
CA ILE A 206 29.89 -11.77 -10.26
C ILE A 206 28.37 -11.74 -10.17
N VAL A 207 27.70 -12.76 -10.72
CA VAL A 207 26.23 -12.86 -10.69
C VAL A 207 25.71 -12.92 -9.25
N ALA A 208 26.34 -13.71 -8.38
CA ALA A 208 26.00 -13.76 -6.95
C ALA A 208 26.11 -12.38 -6.28
N LYS A 209 27.16 -11.62 -6.60
CA LYS A 209 27.37 -10.26 -6.08
C LYS A 209 26.32 -9.28 -6.62
N MET A 210 25.87 -9.45 -7.87
CA MET A 210 24.78 -8.65 -8.44
C MET A 210 23.46 -8.88 -7.69
N GLU A 211 23.07 -10.14 -7.52
CA GLU A 211 21.84 -10.51 -6.80
C GLU A 211 21.88 -10.09 -5.33
N GLN A 212 23.04 -10.20 -4.69
CA GLN A 212 23.22 -9.69 -3.32
C GLN A 212 23.00 -8.17 -3.22
N ARG A 213 23.54 -7.39 -4.16
CA ARG A 213 23.33 -5.93 -4.17
C ARG A 213 21.87 -5.58 -4.39
N LYS A 214 21.21 -6.25 -5.34
CA LYS A 214 19.77 -6.10 -5.60
C LYS A 214 18.95 -6.38 -4.33
N ALA A 215 19.23 -7.48 -3.66
CA ALA A 215 18.53 -7.86 -2.43
C ALA A 215 18.75 -6.83 -1.29
N ASN A 216 19.98 -6.29 -1.16
CA ASN A 216 20.28 -5.26 -0.18
C ASN A 216 19.55 -3.93 -0.46
N VAL A 217 19.52 -3.50 -1.73
CA VAL A 217 18.81 -2.29 -2.15
C VAL A 217 17.31 -2.45 -1.89
N ARG A 218 16.74 -3.61 -2.23
CA ARG A 218 15.35 -3.95 -1.91
C ARG A 218 15.08 -3.87 -0.42
N LEU A 219 15.96 -4.45 0.41
CA LEU A 219 15.83 -4.42 1.86
C LEU A 219 15.78 -2.98 2.40
N VAL A 220 16.67 -2.11 1.95
CA VAL A 220 16.69 -0.69 2.38
C VAL A 220 15.39 0.01 1.98
N LEU A 221 14.91 -0.19 0.77
CA LEU A 221 13.68 0.44 0.30
C LEU A 221 12.45 -0.09 1.07
N GLU A 222 12.38 -1.39 1.37
CA GLU A 222 11.32 -1.96 2.20
C GLU A 222 11.40 -1.48 3.67
N GLN A 223 12.60 -1.24 4.21
CA GLN A 223 12.75 -0.61 5.52
C GLN A 223 12.19 0.81 5.55
N ILE A 224 12.47 1.61 4.50
CA ILE A 224 11.94 2.97 4.37
C ILE A 224 10.41 2.93 4.25
N LYS A 225 9.86 2.06 3.38
CA LYS A 225 8.40 1.87 3.25
C LYS A 225 7.77 1.48 4.59
N PHE A 226 8.37 0.53 5.29
CA PHE A 226 7.90 0.08 6.60
C PHE A 226 7.90 1.22 7.61
N ALA A 227 8.96 2.03 7.68
CA ALA A 227 9.04 3.19 8.56
C ALA A 227 7.94 4.21 8.27
N ILE A 228 7.64 4.47 6.98
CA ILE A 228 6.55 5.37 6.56
C ILE A 228 5.18 4.80 6.93
N ARG A 229 4.94 3.50 6.69
CA ARG A 229 3.69 2.82 7.10
C ARG A 229 3.52 2.86 8.61
N LEU A 230 4.58 2.60 9.37
CA LEU A 230 4.59 2.68 10.83
C LEU A 230 4.28 4.10 11.30
N TYR A 231 4.84 5.14 10.65
CA TYR A 231 4.53 6.54 10.93
C TYR A 231 3.04 6.85 10.72
N LEU A 232 2.48 6.44 9.58
CA LEU A 232 1.05 6.60 9.29
C LEU A 232 0.17 5.89 10.33
N MET A 233 0.54 4.67 10.69
CA MET A 233 -0.18 3.84 11.63
C MET A 233 -0.12 4.41 13.06
N MET A 234 1.04 4.92 13.50
CA MET A 234 1.18 5.58 14.81
C MET A 234 0.36 6.86 14.91
N ASN A 235 0.31 7.67 13.84
CA ASN A 235 -0.54 8.85 13.81
C ASN A 235 -2.02 8.48 13.88
N TYR A 236 -2.42 7.45 13.14
CA TYR A 236 -3.77 6.92 13.19
C TYR A 236 -4.16 6.44 14.60
N TRP A 237 -3.28 5.73 15.27
CA TRP A 237 -3.54 5.25 16.65
C TRP A 237 -3.63 6.37 17.66
N LYS A 238 -2.76 7.38 17.57
CA LYS A 238 -2.85 8.57 18.42
C LYS A 238 -4.20 9.25 18.27
N GLN A 239 -4.71 9.32 17.05
CA GLN A 239 -6.04 9.88 16.78
C GLN A 239 -7.14 9.02 17.39
N GLN A 240 -7.12 7.70 17.17
CA GLN A 240 -8.13 6.81 17.75
C GLN A 240 -8.15 6.90 19.28
N LYS A 241 -6.98 7.01 19.91
CA LYS A 241 -6.89 7.22 21.35
C LYS A 241 -7.53 8.53 21.78
N SER A 242 -7.26 9.63 21.07
CA SER A 242 -7.87 10.93 21.37
C SER A 242 -9.40 10.94 21.26
N ILE A 243 -9.97 10.21 20.28
CA ILE A 243 -11.42 10.09 20.15
C ILE A 243 -11.99 9.32 21.34
N GLN A 244 -11.31 8.24 21.75
CA GLN A 244 -11.73 7.47 22.92
C GLN A 244 -11.70 8.29 24.21
N ASP A 245 -10.63 9.06 24.42
CA ASP A 245 -10.48 9.89 25.63
C ASP A 245 -11.57 10.99 25.66
N ASP A 246 -12.00 11.50 24.49
CA ASP A 246 -13.12 12.45 24.37
C ASP A 246 -14.47 11.77 24.75
N ASP A 247 -14.72 10.53 24.30
CA ASP A 247 -15.97 9.79 24.58
C ASP A 247 -16.11 9.42 26.06
N ASP A 248 -15.02 9.02 26.71
CA ASP A 248 -15.03 8.66 28.13
C ASP A 248 -15.37 9.88 29.03
N ASN A 249 -15.06 11.10 28.56
CA ASN A 249 -15.38 12.35 29.26
C ASN A 249 -16.84 12.81 29.04
N ILE A 250 -17.48 12.40 27.94
CA ILE A 250 -18.87 12.77 27.59
C ILE A 250 -19.90 11.98 28.43
N ASN A 251 -19.55 10.80 28.94
CA ASN A 251 -20.46 9.99 29.78
C ASN A 251 -20.86 10.63 31.12
N ASN A 252 -20.37 11.84 31.43
CA ASN A 252 -20.77 12.64 32.58
C ASN A 252 -21.84 13.72 32.26
N TRP A 253 -22.32 13.79 31.02
CA TRP A 253 -23.33 14.75 30.60
C TRP A 253 -24.72 14.12 30.59
N ASP A 254 -25.70 14.85 31.15
CA ASP A 254 -27.08 14.43 31.42
C ASP A 254 -27.74 13.56 30.32
N GLU A 255 -28.49 12.57 30.80
CA GLU A 255 -29.13 11.42 30.14
C GLU A 255 -30.14 11.74 29.00
N GLY A 256 -30.23 12.99 28.55
CA GLY A 256 -31.31 13.47 27.68
C GLY A 256 -31.05 13.53 26.17
N THR A 257 -29.78 13.48 25.72
CA THR A 257 -29.46 13.71 24.30
C THR A 257 -28.90 12.45 23.66
N VAL A 258 -29.79 11.61 23.12
CA VAL A 258 -29.41 10.46 22.27
C VAL A 258 -28.82 10.98 20.97
N ARG A 259 -27.57 11.43 21.00
CA ARG A 259 -26.78 11.57 19.77
C ARG A 259 -26.51 10.15 19.29
N SER A 260 -27.19 9.77 18.21
CA SER A 260 -26.76 8.65 17.37
C SER A 260 -25.45 9.06 16.70
N SER A 261 -24.37 9.08 17.48
CA SER A 261 -23.02 9.02 16.93
C SER A 261 -22.91 7.63 16.33
N THR A 262 -23.36 7.50 15.08
CA THR A 262 -22.86 6.45 14.21
C THR A 262 -21.39 6.77 14.01
N ASP A 263 -20.58 6.46 15.00
CA ASP A 263 -19.13 6.54 14.93
C ASP A 263 -18.74 5.52 13.87
N ILE A 264 -18.66 6.02 12.64
CA ILE A 264 -18.07 5.33 11.51
C ILE A 264 -16.64 5.09 11.96
N ILE A 265 -16.40 3.89 12.51
CA ILE A 265 -15.06 3.44 12.88
C ILE A 265 -14.23 3.67 11.62
N PRO A 266 -13.26 4.60 11.65
CA PRO A 266 -12.50 4.92 10.46
C PRO A 266 -11.89 3.63 9.92
N GLY A 267 -12.06 3.40 8.63
CA GLY A 267 -11.59 2.18 8.00
C GLY A 267 -10.11 1.95 8.29
N ILE A 268 -9.72 0.68 8.42
CA ILE A 268 -8.34 0.21 8.34
C ILE A 268 -7.59 0.91 7.21
N LEU A 269 -6.26 1.04 7.31
CA LEU A 269 -5.40 1.58 6.24
C LEU A 269 -5.67 0.85 4.92
N VAL A 270 -6.64 1.33 4.15
CA VAL A 270 -7.05 0.74 2.88
C VAL A 270 -5.82 0.74 1.97
N ASN A 271 -5.52 -0.39 1.32
CA ASN A 271 -4.34 -0.58 0.48
C ASN A 271 -3.00 -0.29 1.19
N GLY A 272 -2.87 -0.64 2.47
CA GLY A 272 -1.62 -0.48 3.23
C GLY A 272 -1.15 0.97 3.37
N GLY A 273 -2.08 1.93 3.23
CA GLY A 273 -1.80 3.36 3.30
C GLY A 273 -1.21 3.97 2.02
N LEU A 274 -1.21 3.26 0.90
CA LEU A 274 -0.81 3.84 -0.38
C LEU A 274 -1.78 4.95 -0.82
N TYR A 275 -1.26 5.94 -1.55
CA TYR A 275 -2.11 6.91 -2.23
C TYR A 275 -2.81 6.20 -3.41
N GLN A 276 -4.14 6.14 -3.38
CA GLN A 276 -4.93 5.56 -4.46
C GLN A 276 -4.99 6.53 -5.63
N THR A 277 -4.24 6.24 -6.69
CA THR A 277 -4.26 6.97 -7.98
C THR A 277 -5.52 6.65 -8.78
N HIS A 278 -6.00 5.40 -8.68
CA HIS A 278 -7.27 5.01 -9.26
C HIS A 278 -8.43 5.62 -8.46
N ARG A 279 -8.90 6.79 -8.90
CA ARG A 279 -10.27 7.23 -8.62
C ARG A 279 -11.19 6.04 -8.99
N PRO A 280 -12.01 5.47 -8.09
CA PRO A 280 -13.11 4.62 -8.53
C PRO A 280 -13.97 5.49 -9.44
N VAL A 281 -13.88 5.25 -10.76
CA VAL A 281 -14.51 6.00 -11.86
C VAL A 281 -15.36 7.17 -11.37
N GLN A 282 -14.70 8.30 -11.07
CA GLN A 282 -15.39 9.57 -10.78
C GLN A 282 -15.94 10.09 -12.10
N GLY A 283 -17.06 9.50 -12.48
CA GLY A 283 -17.89 9.80 -13.63
C GLY A 283 -19.31 9.26 -13.40
N LEU A 284 -19.46 8.29 -12.50
CA LEU A 284 -20.73 8.00 -11.86
C LEU A 284 -20.87 8.93 -10.65
N ALA A 285 -21.80 9.89 -10.71
CA ALA A 285 -22.19 10.69 -9.55
C ALA A 285 -22.41 9.78 -8.33
N TYR A 286 -22.22 10.28 -7.10
CA TYR A 286 -22.45 9.49 -5.88
C TYR A 286 -23.82 8.78 -5.89
N GLU A 287 -24.85 9.47 -6.41
CA GLU A 287 -26.19 8.92 -6.67
C GLU A 287 -26.19 7.70 -7.60
N HIS A 288 -25.28 7.67 -8.56
CA HIS A 288 -25.14 6.63 -9.56
C HIS A 288 -24.36 5.42 -9.04
N ALA A 289 -23.38 5.63 -8.15
CA ALA A 289 -22.74 4.56 -7.38
C ALA A 289 -23.74 3.93 -6.40
N GLN A 290 -24.54 4.76 -5.72
CA GLN A 290 -25.63 4.31 -4.86
C GLN A 290 -26.74 3.60 -5.65
N ALA A 291 -27.04 4.04 -6.87
CA ALA A 291 -27.95 3.36 -7.79
C ALA A 291 -27.39 2.03 -8.29
N LEU A 292 -26.07 1.93 -8.52
CA LEU A 292 -25.39 0.67 -8.86
C LEU A 292 -25.44 -0.31 -7.69
N GLU A 293 -25.20 0.15 -6.47
CA GLU A 293 -25.34 -0.65 -5.25
C GLU A 293 -26.80 -1.10 -5.06
N ALA A 294 -27.77 -0.19 -5.19
CA ALA A 294 -29.19 -0.52 -5.15
C ALA A 294 -29.59 -1.52 -6.25
N ARG A 295 -29.00 -1.41 -7.45
CA ARG A 295 -29.22 -2.33 -8.56
C ARG A 295 -28.58 -3.69 -8.31
N GLN A 296 -27.41 -3.74 -7.69
CA GLN A 296 -26.77 -4.99 -7.28
C GLN A 296 -27.57 -5.69 -6.18
N VAL A 297 -28.11 -4.94 -5.21
CA VAL A 297 -29.04 -5.46 -4.19
C VAL A 297 -30.32 -6.00 -4.84
N TYR A 298 -30.91 -5.26 -5.78
CA TYR A 298 -32.10 -5.68 -6.51
C TYR A 298 -31.86 -6.93 -7.37
N VAL A 299 -30.76 -6.97 -8.12
CA VAL A 299 -30.38 -8.14 -8.93
C VAL A 299 -30.11 -9.34 -8.03
N GLY A 300 -29.42 -9.17 -6.91
CA GLY A 300 -29.22 -10.23 -5.91
C GLY A 300 -30.53 -10.79 -5.35
N GLN A 301 -31.50 -9.92 -5.00
CA GLN A 301 -32.83 -10.36 -4.58
C GLN A 301 -33.55 -11.19 -5.65
N ARG A 302 -33.38 -10.86 -6.92
CA ARG A 302 -34.07 -11.54 -8.04
C ARG A 302 -33.38 -12.84 -8.48
N THR A 303 -32.05 -12.92 -8.38
CA THR A 303 -31.27 -14.11 -8.73
C THR A 303 -31.13 -15.09 -7.56
N GLY A 304 -31.71 -14.78 -6.39
CA GLY A 304 -31.58 -15.58 -5.18
C GLY A 304 -30.21 -15.45 -4.49
N TRP A 305 -29.32 -14.61 -5.04
CA TRP A 305 -28.08 -14.21 -4.38
C TRP A 305 -28.39 -13.22 -3.25
N LYS A 306 -28.58 -13.76 -2.05
CA LYS A 306 -28.68 -12.96 -0.82
C LYS A 306 -27.33 -12.30 -0.52
N ILE A 307 -27.06 -11.16 -1.13
CA ILE A 307 -26.18 -10.15 -0.54
C ILE A 307 -26.89 -9.73 0.75
N GLY A 308 -26.26 -9.97 1.91
CA GLY A 308 -26.91 -9.90 3.22
C GLY A 308 -27.51 -8.53 3.51
N SER A 309 -28.74 -8.29 3.04
CA SER A 309 -29.53 -7.12 3.36
C SER A 309 -29.95 -7.25 4.81
N THR A 310 -29.43 -6.36 5.64
CA THR A 310 -29.86 -6.12 7.02
C THR A 310 -31.32 -5.72 7.01
N THR A 311 -32.22 -6.70 7.12
CA THR A 311 -33.61 -6.44 7.47
C THR A 311 -33.59 -5.79 8.85
N SER A 312 -33.92 -4.50 8.88
CA SER A 312 -34.14 -3.69 10.07
C SER A 312 -35.22 -4.35 10.93
N ARG A 313 -34.79 -5.29 11.77
CA ARG A 313 -35.63 -5.93 12.77
C ARG A 313 -35.79 -4.90 13.89
N THR A 314 -36.87 -4.15 13.84
CA THR A 314 -37.41 -3.35 14.94
C THR A 314 -37.83 -4.31 16.07
N GLY A 315 -36.84 -4.86 16.78
CA GLY A 315 -37.00 -5.75 17.91
C GLY A 315 -36.82 -4.97 19.20
N LYS A 316 -37.89 -4.93 19.99
CA LYS A 316 -38.01 -4.33 21.32
C LYS A 316 -36.70 -4.37 22.13
N HIS A 317 -36.27 -3.19 22.56
CA HIS A 317 -35.17 -2.97 23.50
C HIS A 317 -35.39 -3.76 24.80
N GLY A 318 -34.64 -4.85 24.96
CA GLY A 318 -34.38 -5.48 26.25
C GLY A 318 -33.15 -4.82 26.87
N THR A 319 -33.34 -4.22 28.05
CA THR A 319 -32.31 -3.63 28.91
C THR A 319 -31.36 -4.70 29.43
N GLN A 320 -30.38 -5.09 28.63
CA GLN A 320 -29.22 -5.87 29.08
C GLN A 320 -27.96 -5.31 28.44
N SER A 321 -27.34 -4.30 29.05
CA SER A 321 -25.98 -3.91 28.68
C SER A 321 -25.32 -3.05 29.76
N MET A 322 -24.62 -3.67 30.71
CA MET A 322 -23.59 -2.96 31.48
C MET A 322 -22.23 -3.67 31.64
N ASN A 323 -22.03 -4.89 31.12
CA ASN A 323 -20.74 -5.61 31.30
C ASN A 323 -19.86 -5.77 30.05
N ASN A 324 -20.07 -5.00 28.97
CA ASN A 324 -19.33 -5.19 27.70
C ASN A 324 -18.11 -4.26 27.48
N SER A 325 -17.72 -3.43 28.45
CA SER A 325 -16.59 -2.49 28.28
C SER A 325 -15.24 -3.19 28.07
N GLY A 326 -14.98 -4.29 28.80
CA GLY A 326 -13.72 -5.04 28.69
C GLY A 326 -13.49 -5.73 27.34
N LYS A 327 -14.57 -6.10 26.63
CA LYS A 327 -14.46 -6.84 25.35
C LYS A 327 -14.03 -5.94 24.19
N ARG A 328 -14.32 -4.64 24.24
CA ARG A 328 -13.99 -3.68 23.16
C ARG A 328 -12.48 -3.47 23.01
N ASN A 329 -11.72 -3.47 24.11
CA ASN A 329 -10.28 -3.20 24.07
C ASN A 329 -9.48 -4.32 23.39
N ASN A 330 -9.89 -5.58 23.57
CA ASN A 330 -9.22 -6.73 22.95
C ASN A 330 -9.36 -6.75 21.42
N ASN A 331 -10.45 -6.17 20.90
CA ASN A 331 -10.71 -6.16 19.46
C ASN A 331 -9.92 -5.07 18.74
N ARG A 332 -9.51 -4.00 19.45
CA ARG A 332 -8.64 -2.97 18.88
C ARG A 332 -7.20 -3.45 18.74
N THR A 333 -6.69 -4.12 19.78
CA THR A 333 -5.32 -4.67 19.75
C THR A 333 -5.17 -5.73 18.67
N SER A 334 -6.20 -6.54 18.40
CA SER A 334 -6.18 -7.53 17.32
C SER A 334 -6.06 -6.90 15.93
N ILE A 335 -6.79 -5.82 15.63
CA ILE A 335 -6.67 -5.06 14.37
C ILE A 335 -5.28 -4.49 14.22
N ILE A 336 -4.77 -3.84 15.28
CA ILE A 336 -3.44 -3.23 15.33
C ILE A 336 -2.36 -4.26 15.00
N VAL A 337 -2.42 -5.42 15.65
CA VAL A 337 -1.49 -6.52 15.41
C VAL A 337 -1.64 -7.05 13.98
N GLY A 338 -2.86 -7.17 13.46
CA GLY A 338 -3.13 -7.59 12.08
C GLY A 338 -2.46 -6.67 11.05
N GLU A 339 -2.61 -5.35 11.21
CA GLU A 339 -1.99 -4.34 10.32
C GLU A 339 -0.47 -4.29 10.45
N LEU A 340 0.06 -4.44 11.67
CA LEU A 340 1.50 -4.50 11.90
C LEU A 340 2.12 -5.74 11.24
N LEU A 341 1.49 -6.91 11.41
CA LEU A 341 1.92 -8.15 10.74
C LEU A 341 1.89 -7.99 9.22
N HIS A 342 0.82 -7.42 8.69
CA HIS A 342 0.69 -7.15 7.27
C HIS A 342 1.82 -6.24 6.75
N SER A 343 2.15 -5.18 7.50
CA SER A 343 3.19 -4.22 7.13
C SER A 343 4.62 -4.77 7.28
N LEU A 344 4.86 -5.63 8.28
CA LEU A 344 6.18 -6.21 8.59
C LEU A 344 6.58 -7.31 7.59
N ARG A 345 5.59 -7.93 6.94
CA ARG A 345 5.80 -9.10 6.09
C ARG A 345 6.73 -8.86 4.89
N PRO A 346 6.57 -7.80 4.05
CA PRO A 346 7.50 -7.50 2.96
C PRO A 346 8.94 -7.31 3.44
N LEU A 347 9.11 -6.72 4.63
CA LEU A 347 10.41 -6.50 5.25
C LEU A 347 11.09 -7.81 5.66
N ILE A 348 10.35 -8.74 6.29
CA ILE A 348 10.89 -10.06 6.67
C ILE A 348 11.31 -10.84 5.42
N TRP A 349 10.51 -10.78 4.36
CA TRP A 349 10.84 -11.43 3.10
C TRP A 349 12.12 -10.84 2.48
N ALA A 350 12.19 -9.51 2.33
CA ALA A 350 13.37 -8.84 1.80
C ALA A 350 14.63 -9.11 2.65
N TRP A 351 14.49 -9.19 3.97
CA TRP A 351 15.58 -9.56 4.87
C TRP A 351 16.07 -10.99 4.64
N SER A 352 15.14 -11.93 4.41
CA SER A 352 15.49 -13.32 4.10
C SER A 352 16.18 -13.46 2.74
N GLU A 353 15.76 -12.70 1.73
CA GLU A 353 16.42 -12.64 0.41
C GLU A 353 17.84 -12.09 0.54
N ALA A 354 18.03 -10.97 1.24
CA ALA A 354 19.33 -10.34 1.45
C ALA A 354 20.32 -11.25 2.20
N LYS A 355 19.83 -12.10 3.11
CA LYS A 355 20.66 -13.05 3.87
C LYS A 355 21.06 -14.28 3.06
N HIS A 356 20.31 -14.63 2.02
CA HIS A 356 20.51 -15.85 1.24
C HIS A 356 20.54 -15.60 -0.28
N PRO A 357 21.41 -14.72 -0.79
CA PRO A 357 21.45 -14.36 -2.22
C PRO A 357 21.81 -15.55 -3.12
N LEU A 358 22.65 -16.48 -2.62
CA LEU A 358 23.11 -17.64 -3.38
C LEU A 358 21.99 -18.65 -3.70
N LEU A 359 20.90 -18.66 -2.91
CA LEU A 359 19.77 -19.55 -3.17
C LEU A 359 19.02 -19.21 -4.46
N LEU A 360 19.08 -17.96 -4.90
CA LEU A 360 18.42 -17.53 -6.13
C LEU A 360 19.22 -17.96 -7.37
N LEU A 361 20.52 -18.22 -7.23
CA LEU A 361 21.39 -18.64 -8.34
C LEU A 361 21.37 -20.15 -8.57
N GLU A 362 21.22 -20.93 -7.50
CA GLU A 362 21.41 -22.38 -7.47
C GLU A 362 20.40 -23.14 -8.35
N ASP A 363 19.27 -22.53 -8.72
CA ASP A 363 18.25 -23.13 -9.60
C ASP A 363 18.71 -23.27 -11.08
N THR A 364 19.80 -22.60 -11.49
CA THR A 364 20.25 -22.60 -12.90
C THR A 364 21.45 -23.50 -13.21
N SER A 365 22.09 -24.05 -12.18
CA SER A 365 23.21 -25.00 -12.31
C SER A 365 22.78 -26.35 -11.78
N SER A 366 22.88 -27.40 -12.60
CA SER A 366 22.49 -28.79 -12.29
C SER A 366 23.23 -29.44 -11.11
N THR A 367 24.07 -28.69 -10.39
CA THR A 367 24.77 -29.15 -9.20
C THR A 367 23.79 -29.18 -8.04
N PHE A 368 23.49 -30.39 -7.55
CA PHE A 368 22.49 -30.64 -6.52
C PHE A 368 22.58 -29.64 -5.36
N PRO A 369 21.57 -28.78 -5.17
CA PRO A 369 21.58 -27.81 -4.10
C PRO A 369 21.62 -28.50 -2.74
N THR A 370 22.49 -27.99 -1.87
CA THR A 370 22.65 -28.56 -0.53
C THR A 370 21.33 -28.44 0.26
N LYS A 371 20.84 -29.56 0.83
CA LYS A 371 19.54 -29.63 1.54
C LYS A 371 19.35 -28.54 2.61
N SER A 372 20.45 -28.02 3.19
CA SER A 372 20.44 -27.03 4.27
C SER A 372 20.02 -25.62 3.85
N SER A 373 20.34 -25.20 2.62
CA SER A 373 20.03 -23.84 2.18
C SER A 373 18.54 -23.69 1.86
N LYS A 374 17.97 -24.72 1.20
CA LYS A 374 16.56 -24.80 0.81
C LYS A 374 15.57 -24.65 1.98
N SER A 375 15.91 -25.22 3.14
CA SER A 375 15.05 -25.17 4.33
C SER A 375 14.93 -23.76 4.91
N LYS A 376 15.93 -22.89 4.73
CA LYS A 376 15.93 -21.53 5.26
C LYS A 376 14.95 -20.62 4.53
N LEU A 377 14.95 -20.65 3.20
CA LEU A 377 14.00 -19.87 2.40
C LEU A 377 12.56 -20.38 2.60
N LEU A 378 12.38 -21.71 2.66
CA LEU A 378 11.08 -22.30 2.97
C LEU A 378 10.59 -21.86 4.36
N LYS A 379 11.47 -21.79 5.37
CA LYS A 379 11.12 -21.29 6.70
C LYS A 379 10.67 -19.82 6.65
N ALA A 380 11.38 -18.96 5.93
CA ALA A 380 11.00 -17.56 5.76
C ALA A 380 9.64 -17.42 5.05
N TRP A 381 9.40 -18.24 4.02
CA TRP A 381 8.12 -18.31 3.32
C TRP A 381 6.99 -18.75 4.26
N CYS A 382 7.18 -19.81 5.05
CA CYS A 382 6.20 -20.28 6.03
C CYS A 382 5.88 -19.22 7.08
N ILE A 383 6.89 -18.46 7.55
CA ILE A 383 6.68 -17.34 8.48
C ILE A 383 5.80 -16.27 7.84
N CYS A 384 6.10 -15.86 6.60
CA CYS A 384 5.30 -14.85 5.89
C CYS A 384 3.85 -15.32 5.68
N LEU A 385 3.66 -16.59 5.32
CA LEU A 385 2.34 -17.19 5.17
C LEU A 385 1.57 -17.23 6.50
N CYS A 386 2.24 -17.59 7.60
CA CYS A 386 1.62 -17.59 8.92
C CYS A 386 1.17 -16.17 9.32
N MET A 387 1.99 -15.17 9.06
CA MET A 387 1.65 -13.76 9.30
C MET A 387 0.42 -13.32 8.49
N ASP A 388 0.32 -13.73 7.22
CA ASP A 388 -0.86 -13.43 6.40
C ASP A 388 -2.11 -14.07 6.95
N ILE A 389 -2.07 -15.37 7.25
CA ILE A 389 -3.22 -16.09 7.78
C ILE A 389 -3.66 -15.46 9.11
N LEU A 390 -2.72 -15.13 9.99
CA LEU A 390 -3.02 -14.43 11.24
C LEU A 390 -3.65 -13.06 10.95
N SER A 391 -3.09 -12.26 10.04
CA SER A 391 -3.64 -10.95 9.69
C SER A 391 -5.07 -11.05 9.13
N ILE A 392 -5.36 -12.08 8.32
CA ILE A 392 -6.70 -12.35 7.76
C ILE A 392 -7.65 -12.78 8.87
N ARG A 393 -7.23 -13.68 9.76
CA ARG A 393 -8.08 -14.16 10.86
C ARG A 393 -8.44 -13.06 11.85
N LEU A 394 -7.48 -12.20 12.20
CA LEU A 394 -7.71 -11.04 13.06
C LEU A 394 -8.71 -10.07 12.40
N LEU A 395 -8.58 -9.85 11.10
CA LEU A 395 -9.50 -9.01 10.32
C LEU A 395 -10.92 -9.62 10.21
N GLU A 396 -11.03 -10.92 9.93
CA GLU A 396 -12.30 -11.64 9.87
C GLU A 396 -13.02 -11.64 11.22
N GLN A 397 -12.29 -11.81 12.32
CA GLN A 397 -12.85 -11.76 13.66
C GLN A 397 -13.45 -10.38 13.94
N HIS A 398 -12.72 -9.31 13.64
CA HIS A 398 -13.22 -7.95 13.76
C HIS A 398 -14.47 -7.73 12.89
N GLN A 399 -14.44 -8.19 11.63
CA GLN A 399 -15.58 -8.08 10.73
C GLN A 399 -16.82 -8.77 11.32
N LYS A 400 -16.70 -9.99 11.83
CA LYS A 400 -17.83 -10.74 12.44
C LYS A 400 -18.48 -10.00 13.59
N GLU A 401 -17.69 -9.29 14.39
CA GLU A 401 -18.20 -8.49 15.51
C GLU A 401 -18.93 -7.24 15.03
N THR A 402 -18.40 -6.58 14.01
CA THR A 402 -19.04 -5.39 13.39
C THR A 402 -20.23 -5.72 12.48
N PHE A 403 -20.34 -6.95 11.99
CA PHE A 403 -21.37 -7.39 11.04
C PHE A 403 -22.80 -7.17 11.53
N ASN A 404 -23.01 -7.21 12.85
CA ASN A 404 -24.32 -6.99 13.46
C ASN A 404 -24.78 -5.51 13.40
N MET A 405 -23.87 -4.58 13.12
CA MET A 405 -24.16 -3.14 13.15
C MET A 405 -24.04 -2.46 11.78
N TYR A 406 -23.01 -2.80 10.98
CA TYR A 406 -22.80 -2.21 9.66
C TYR A 406 -21.74 -2.98 8.86
N GLN A 407 -22.01 -3.30 7.59
CA GLN A 407 -21.00 -3.85 6.69
C GLN A 407 -20.18 -2.70 6.10
N ASN A 408 -18.89 -2.61 6.48
CA ASN A 408 -17.97 -1.68 5.83
C ASN A 408 -17.44 -2.31 4.52
N PRO A 409 -17.83 -1.80 3.33
CA PRO A 409 -17.41 -2.37 2.04
C PRO A 409 -15.89 -2.33 1.85
N ALA A 410 -15.21 -1.31 2.38
CA ALA A 410 -13.75 -1.20 2.29
C ALA A 410 -13.03 -2.33 3.04
N THR A 411 -13.55 -2.73 4.22
CA THR A 411 -13.00 -3.85 4.98
C THR A 411 -13.20 -5.18 4.24
N ILE A 412 -14.34 -5.35 3.57
CA ILE A 412 -14.62 -6.55 2.77
C ILE A 412 -13.67 -6.63 1.58
N GLN A 413 -13.48 -5.51 0.87
CA GLN A 413 -12.56 -5.43 -0.26
C GLN A 413 -11.11 -5.73 0.17
N GLU A 414 -10.65 -5.11 1.26
CA GLU A 414 -9.32 -5.39 1.83
C GLU A 414 -9.15 -6.86 2.21
N LEU A 415 -10.18 -7.48 2.81
CA LEU A 415 -10.17 -8.90 3.13
C LEU A 415 -10.05 -9.77 1.86
N GLN A 416 -10.78 -9.44 0.80
CA GLN A 416 -10.70 -10.13 -0.48
C GLN A 416 -9.30 -9.98 -1.09
N HIS A 417 -8.73 -8.77 -1.08
CA HIS A 417 -7.37 -8.53 -1.56
C HIS A 417 -6.34 -9.38 -0.80
N ARG A 418 -6.42 -9.44 0.55
CA ARG A 418 -5.52 -10.29 1.35
C ARG A 418 -5.66 -11.78 1.02
N LYS A 419 -6.87 -12.26 0.74
CA LYS A 419 -7.13 -13.65 0.33
C LYS A 419 -6.57 -13.98 -1.04
N ILE A 420 -6.78 -13.09 -2.03
CA ILE A 420 -6.21 -13.23 -3.38
C ILE A 420 -4.69 -13.20 -3.29
N ARG A 421 -4.13 -12.29 -2.51
CA ARG A 421 -2.69 -12.21 -2.26
C ARG A 421 -2.15 -13.51 -1.68
N LEU A 422 -2.81 -14.12 -0.69
CA LEU A 422 -2.40 -15.42 -0.14
C LEU A 422 -2.32 -16.50 -1.23
N LEU A 423 -3.27 -16.51 -2.17
CA LEU A 423 -3.27 -17.41 -3.32
C LEU A 423 -2.09 -17.14 -4.26
N ILE A 424 -1.81 -15.86 -4.57
CA ILE A 424 -0.65 -15.48 -5.39
C ILE A 424 0.67 -15.86 -4.68
N TYR A 425 0.74 -15.81 -3.35
CA TYR A 425 1.93 -16.25 -2.62
C TYR A 425 2.21 -17.75 -2.70
N ALA A 426 1.19 -18.58 -2.91
CA ALA A 426 1.39 -19.99 -3.21
C ALA A 426 2.05 -20.19 -4.59
N LEU A 427 1.96 -19.19 -5.47
CA LEU A 427 2.63 -19.15 -6.78
C LEU A 427 4.04 -18.55 -6.71
N ARG A 428 4.55 -18.17 -5.52
CA ARG A 428 5.89 -17.60 -5.37
C ARG A 428 6.92 -18.69 -5.05
N SER A 429 8.18 -18.45 -5.42
CA SER A 429 9.30 -19.25 -4.93
C SER A 429 9.33 -19.21 -3.39
N PRO A 430 9.53 -20.34 -2.69
CA PRO A 430 9.99 -21.63 -3.22
C PRO A 430 8.88 -22.61 -3.63
N VAL A 431 7.62 -22.38 -3.27
CA VAL A 431 6.52 -23.33 -3.53
C VAL A 431 6.28 -23.52 -5.03
N TRP A 432 6.42 -22.45 -5.81
CA TRP A 432 6.39 -22.50 -7.26
C TRP A 432 7.35 -23.55 -7.81
N ASN A 433 8.64 -23.45 -7.47
CA ASN A 433 9.68 -24.33 -7.99
C ASN A 433 9.49 -25.79 -7.52
N TYR A 434 8.99 -25.99 -6.30
CA TYR A 434 8.85 -27.34 -5.73
C TYR A 434 7.59 -28.07 -6.14
N SER A 435 6.46 -27.38 -6.18
CA SER A 435 5.14 -28.01 -6.27
C SER A 435 4.42 -27.57 -7.54
N THR A 436 4.32 -26.25 -7.75
CA THR A 436 3.44 -25.71 -8.77
C THR A 436 3.99 -25.91 -10.18
N LEU A 437 5.27 -25.64 -10.41
CA LEU A 437 5.93 -25.83 -11.70
C LEU A 437 5.92 -27.30 -12.16
N PRO A 438 6.35 -28.30 -11.36
CA PRO A 438 6.30 -29.69 -11.81
C PRO A 438 4.87 -30.20 -11.96
N LEU A 439 3.91 -29.72 -11.17
CA LEU A 439 2.50 -30.02 -11.36
C LEU A 439 2.00 -29.44 -12.70
N LEU A 440 2.35 -28.19 -12.98
CA LEU A 440 1.97 -27.49 -14.21
C LEU A 440 2.59 -28.14 -15.44
N GLN A 441 3.86 -28.55 -15.38
CA GLN A 441 4.51 -29.32 -16.45
C GLN A 441 3.82 -30.67 -16.68
N LYS A 442 3.43 -31.37 -15.61
CA LYS A 442 2.66 -32.63 -15.73
C LYS A 442 1.26 -32.39 -16.30
N LEU A 443 0.58 -31.32 -15.89
CA LEU A 443 -0.73 -30.93 -16.41
C LEU A 443 -0.62 -30.52 -17.88
N SER A 444 0.42 -29.78 -18.25
CA SER A 444 0.62 -29.32 -19.63
C SER A 444 0.89 -30.49 -20.56
N GLN A 445 1.77 -31.40 -20.15
CA GLN A 445 2.04 -32.64 -20.88
C GLN A 445 0.81 -33.53 -21.01
N ARG A 446 -0.06 -33.62 -19.98
CA ARG A 446 -1.22 -34.54 -20.00
C ARG A 446 -2.47 -33.96 -20.66
N LEU A 447 -2.79 -32.71 -20.39
CA LEU A 447 -4.04 -32.07 -20.82
C LEU A 447 -3.86 -31.36 -22.16
N PHE A 448 -2.82 -30.53 -22.29
CA PHE A 448 -2.67 -29.70 -23.48
C PHE A 448 -2.20 -30.50 -24.70
N GLN A 449 -1.37 -31.53 -24.53
CA GLN A 449 -0.97 -32.39 -25.65
C GLN A 449 -2.13 -33.23 -26.23
N ARG A 450 -3.25 -33.39 -25.50
CA ARG A 450 -4.42 -34.14 -25.99
C ARG A 450 -5.31 -33.32 -26.92
N ILE A 451 -5.17 -32.00 -26.96
CA ILE A 451 -5.99 -31.13 -27.80
C ILE A 451 -5.12 -30.65 -28.96
N PRO A 452 -5.13 -31.34 -30.12
CA PRO A 452 -4.39 -30.90 -31.29
C PRO A 452 -4.91 -29.51 -31.69
N LEU A 453 -3.99 -28.57 -31.97
CA LEU A 453 -4.20 -27.15 -32.32
C LEU A 453 -4.38 -26.18 -31.14
N VAL A 454 -5.37 -26.38 -30.24
CA VAL A 454 -5.66 -25.38 -29.19
C VAL A 454 -4.76 -25.54 -27.96
N GLY A 455 -4.26 -26.75 -27.70
CA GLY A 455 -3.46 -27.06 -26.50
C GLY A 455 -2.22 -26.19 -26.37
N GLY A 456 -1.47 -25.99 -27.46
CA GLY A 456 -0.26 -25.17 -27.45
C GLY A 456 -0.54 -23.70 -27.12
N LEU A 457 -1.58 -23.11 -27.72
CA LEU A 457 -1.98 -21.73 -27.42
C LEU A 457 -2.45 -21.57 -25.97
N LEU A 458 -3.21 -22.53 -25.45
CA LEU A 458 -3.68 -22.51 -24.07
C LEU A 458 -2.53 -22.70 -23.08
N GLU A 459 -1.54 -23.54 -23.40
CA GLU A 459 -0.32 -23.70 -22.60
C GLU A 459 0.47 -22.40 -22.55
N THR A 460 0.74 -21.77 -23.71
CA THR A 460 1.43 -20.48 -23.76
C THR A 460 0.66 -19.42 -23.00
N PHE A 461 -0.65 -19.31 -23.21
CA PHE A 461 -1.50 -18.36 -22.49
C PHE A 461 -1.48 -18.59 -20.97
N VAL A 462 -1.61 -19.84 -20.51
CA VAL A 462 -1.58 -20.15 -19.08
C VAL A 462 -0.20 -19.89 -18.49
N MET A 463 0.88 -20.23 -19.20
CA MET A 463 2.24 -19.96 -18.76
C MET A 463 2.51 -18.45 -18.69
N ASP A 464 2.14 -17.69 -19.71
CA ASP A 464 2.27 -16.23 -19.73
C ASP A 464 1.43 -15.58 -18.63
N TRP A 465 0.20 -16.07 -18.44
CA TRP A 465 -0.68 -15.61 -17.37
C TRP A 465 -0.08 -15.88 -15.99
N ILE A 466 0.51 -17.05 -15.76
CA ILE A 466 1.15 -17.36 -14.48
C ILE A 466 2.46 -16.58 -14.30
N LEU A 467 3.28 -16.45 -15.34
CA LEU A 467 4.50 -15.62 -15.32
C LEU A 467 4.16 -14.16 -15.05
N TYR A 468 3.04 -13.66 -15.57
CA TYR A 468 2.51 -12.34 -15.27
C TYR A 468 2.23 -12.18 -13.77
N TYR A 469 1.57 -13.15 -13.12
CA TYR A 469 1.35 -13.12 -11.67
C TYR A 469 2.60 -13.43 -10.83
N GLN A 470 3.61 -14.07 -11.41
CA GLN A 470 4.89 -14.28 -10.75
C GLN A 470 5.68 -12.96 -10.59
N HIS A 471 5.38 -11.95 -11.41
CA HIS A 471 6.08 -10.68 -11.34
C HIS A 471 5.82 -10.01 -9.97
N PRO A 472 6.88 -9.74 -9.18
CA PRO A 472 6.74 -9.35 -7.79
C PRO A 472 5.99 -8.03 -7.60
N PHE A 473 5.98 -7.17 -8.61
CA PHE A 473 5.33 -5.86 -8.57
C PHE A 473 3.82 -5.93 -8.82
N ILE A 474 3.36 -6.86 -9.67
CA ILE A 474 1.93 -7.03 -9.99
C ILE A 474 1.19 -7.63 -8.78
N ALA A 475 1.83 -8.57 -8.09
CA ALA A 475 1.29 -9.24 -6.90
C ALA A 475 1.14 -8.32 -5.67
N GLU A 476 1.84 -7.18 -5.64
CA GLU A 476 1.81 -6.23 -4.51
C GLU A 476 0.83 -5.07 -4.75
N GLU A 477 0.50 -4.74 -6.00
CA GLU A 477 -0.42 -3.66 -6.37
C GLU A 477 -1.89 -4.08 -6.44
N GLN A 478 -2.17 -5.38 -6.61
CA GLN A 478 -3.51 -5.98 -6.51
C GLN A 478 -3.82 -6.46 -5.08
#